data_AF-A0A3M2FIC6-F1
#
_entry.id   AF-A0A3M2FIC6-F1
#
_cell.length_a   1.000
_cell.length_b   1.000
_cell.length_c   1.000
_cell.angle_alpha   90.00
_cell.angle_beta   90.00
_cell.angle_gamma   90.00
#
_symmetry.space_group_name_H-M   'P 1'
#
loop_
_entity.id
_entity.type
_entity.pdbx_description
1 polymer ?
#
loop_
_entity_poly.entity_id
_entity_poly.type
_entity_poly.pdbx_seq_one_letter_code
_entity_poly.pdbx_strand_id
1 'polypeptide(L)'
;IARIPDGQYRFSDALEDDGFGNGPLPIQVAVTIQGDEVEVDFSGTTRESVGPVNCPLAVTAAAVYYVFRCLMPPHTPQTSAIFRPITVHAEQGSLVHASPHAAVAAGNVETSQRIVDVLLGALAQAIPERIPAAAQGTMNNVVFGDPAGNWVYYETLAGGMGGHARGPGLSAVQCHMTNTRNSSIEIVEMHYPLRIERYAIRQGSGGAGQQAGGEGLVREWRVLAPCHVSVLSERRASAPYGLEGGERGQAGRNLLWQQGKGWQPQAAKFTRALQAGDRLRVETPGGGGYGKASRCTS
;
A
#
# COMPACT_ATOMS: atom_id res chain seq x y z
N ILE A 1 -18.77 -8.12 -15.08
CA ILE A 1 -17.85 -9.27 -15.22
C ILE A 1 -17.79 -9.68 -16.68
N ALA A 2 -18.90 -10.02 -17.34
CA ALA A 2 -19.00 -10.38 -18.78
C ALA A 2 -18.43 -9.41 -19.84
N ARG A 3 -17.82 -8.28 -19.46
CA ARG A 3 -17.05 -7.41 -20.35
C ARG A 3 -15.53 -7.64 -20.23
N ILE A 4 -15.10 -8.43 -19.26
CA ILE A 4 -13.72 -8.87 -19.10
C ILE A 4 -13.60 -10.16 -19.94
N PRO A 5 -12.57 -10.30 -20.78
CA PRO A 5 -12.40 -11.52 -21.56
C PRO A 5 -12.33 -12.76 -20.66
N ASP A 6 -12.96 -13.85 -21.10
CA ASP A 6 -12.85 -15.14 -20.44
C ASP A 6 -11.41 -15.64 -20.50
N GLY A 7 -10.95 -16.22 -19.39
CA GLY A 7 -9.58 -16.69 -19.27
C GLY A 7 -9.12 -16.82 -17.83
N GLN A 8 -7.87 -17.24 -17.67
CA GLN A 8 -7.20 -17.31 -16.38
C GLN A 8 -5.97 -16.42 -16.39
N TYR A 9 -5.93 -15.48 -15.46
CA TYR A 9 -4.87 -14.47 -15.35
C TYR A 9 -4.15 -14.61 -14.03
N ARG A 10 -2.82 -14.64 -14.06
CA ARG A 10 -1.99 -14.92 -12.89
C ARG A 10 -1.02 -13.78 -12.64
N PHE A 11 -0.87 -13.40 -11.38
CA PHE A 11 0.12 -12.41 -10.98
C PHE A 11 0.60 -12.70 -9.56
N SER A 12 1.83 -12.28 -9.27
CA SER A 12 2.41 -12.39 -7.94
C SER A 12 3.23 -11.16 -7.59
N ASP A 13 3.25 -10.86 -6.31
CA ASP A 13 4.08 -9.82 -5.70
C ASP A 13 4.33 -10.26 -4.24
N ALA A 14 5.10 -9.51 -3.45
CA ALA A 14 5.45 -9.91 -2.10
C ALA A 14 5.43 -8.73 -1.12
N LEU A 15 5.08 -9.01 0.13
CA LEU A 15 5.45 -8.13 1.24
C LEU A 15 6.95 -8.28 1.49
N GLU A 16 7.64 -7.16 1.73
CA GLU A 16 9.10 -7.17 1.81
C GLU A 16 9.63 -7.85 3.09
N ASP A 17 8.88 -7.75 4.19
CA ASP A 17 9.23 -8.34 5.49
C ASP A 17 8.02 -8.36 6.44
N ASP A 18 8.06 -9.21 7.46
CA ASP A 18 7.04 -9.25 8.51
C ASP A 18 7.36 -8.39 9.74
N GLY A 19 8.49 -7.69 9.75
CA GLY A 19 9.01 -6.96 10.91
C GLY A 19 9.93 -7.80 11.81
N PHE A 20 10.14 -9.07 11.47
CA PHE A 20 11.01 -10.02 12.18
C PHE A 20 12.12 -10.59 11.28
N GLY A 21 12.26 -10.10 10.04
CA GLY A 21 13.30 -10.55 9.12
C GLY A 21 12.97 -11.84 8.36
N ASN A 22 11.70 -12.26 8.31
CA ASN A 22 11.29 -13.49 7.61
C ASN A 22 10.81 -13.23 6.17
N GLY A 23 11.01 -12.02 5.64
CA GLY A 23 10.68 -11.71 4.25
C GLY A 23 11.66 -12.30 3.22
N PRO A 24 11.31 -12.22 1.92
CA PRO A 24 10.03 -11.73 1.39
C PRO A 24 8.89 -12.74 1.58
N LEU A 25 7.65 -12.25 1.62
CA LEU A 25 6.43 -13.06 1.76
C LEU A 25 5.58 -12.98 0.47
N PRO A 26 5.76 -13.91 -0.47
CA PRO A 26 4.96 -13.99 -1.69
C PRO A 26 3.45 -14.09 -1.47
N ILE A 27 2.70 -13.30 -2.24
CA ILE A 27 1.26 -13.38 -2.43
C ILE A 27 1.03 -13.58 -3.93
N GLN A 28 0.28 -14.62 -4.27
CA GLN A 28 -0.02 -14.95 -5.65
C GLN A 28 -1.52 -15.13 -5.83
N VAL A 29 -2.00 -14.79 -7.02
CA VAL A 29 -3.41 -14.90 -7.35
C VAL A 29 -3.58 -15.48 -8.75
N ALA A 30 -4.59 -16.32 -8.91
CA ALA A 30 -5.20 -16.68 -10.18
C ALA A 30 -6.63 -16.14 -10.22
N VAL A 31 -6.93 -15.32 -11.22
CA VAL A 31 -8.27 -14.80 -11.47
C VAL A 31 -8.82 -15.50 -12.72
N THR A 32 -9.84 -16.33 -12.54
CA THR A 32 -10.53 -17.02 -13.62
C THR A 32 -11.84 -16.30 -13.90
N ILE A 33 -12.04 -15.86 -15.15
CA ILE A 33 -13.26 -15.23 -15.65
C ILE A 33 -13.97 -16.22 -16.58
N GLN A 34 -15.24 -16.50 -16.31
CA GLN A 34 -16.09 -17.35 -17.14
C GLN A 34 -17.49 -16.73 -17.23
N GLY A 35 -17.80 -16.09 -18.37
CA GLY A 35 -19.06 -15.40 -18.56
C GLY A 35 -19.26 -14.26 -17.56
N ASP A 36 -20.22 -14.40 -16.65
CA ASP A 36 -20.51 -13.42 -15.60
C ASP A 36 -20.02 -13.82 -14.20
N GLU A 37 -19.28 -14.92 -14.09
CA GLU A 37 -18.68 -15.41 -12.86
C GLU A 37 -17.17 -15.15 -12.78
N VAL A 38 -16.68 -15.00 -11.55
CA VAL A 38 -15.26 -14.83 -11.22
C VAL A 38 -14.88 -15.80 -10.11
N GLU A 39 -13.80 -16.53 -10.33
CA GLU A 39 -13.09 -17.26 -9.28
C GLU A 39 -11.74 -16.59 -9.01
N VAL A 40 -11.48 -16.25 -7.74
CA VAL A 40 -10.22 -15.68 -7.27
C VAL A 40 -9.56 -16.68 -6.33
N ASP A 41 -8.45 -17.25 -6.77
CA ASP A 41 -7.71 -18.29 -6.03
C ASP A 41 -6.32 -17.78 -5.60
N PHE A 42 -6.08 -17.77 -4.29
CA PHE A 42 -4.81 -17.40 -3.67
C PHE A 42 -3.90 -18.59 -3.31
N SER A 43 -4.21 -19.80 -3.79
CA SER A 43 -3.41 -21.01 -3.54
C SER A 43 -1.92 -20.79 -3.86
N GLY A 44 -1.05 -21.25 -2.97
CA GLY A 44 0.41 -21.06 -3.06
C GLY A 44 0.91 -19.71 -2.52
N THR A 45 0.04 -18.87 -1.97
CA THR A 45 0.45 -17.75 -1.12
C THR A 45 1.17 -18.28 0.12
N THR A 46 2.20 -17.57 0.60
CA THR A 46 2.98 -17.97 1.78
C THR A 46 2.10 -18.26 3.00
N ARG A 47 2.57 -19.16 3.88
CA ARG A 47 1.92 -19.45 5.17
C ARG A 47 1.86 -18.19 6.04
N GLU A 48 0.97 -18.19 7.02
CA GLU A 48 0.94 -17.13 8.02
C GLU A 48 2.31 -16.97 8.70
N SER A 49 2.68 -15.73 8.99
CA SER A 49 3.94 -15.31 9.58
C SER A 49 3.76 -15.03 11.08
N VAL A 50 4.87 -15.02 11.81
CA VAL A 50 4.89 -14.60 13.23
C VAL A 50 4.63 -13.09 13.40
N GLY A 51 4.94 -12.29 12.38
CA GLY A 51 4.73 -10.84 12.40
C GLY A 51 3.28 -10.44 12.14
N PRO A 52 2.93 -9.16 12.27
CA PRO A 52 1.54 -8.69 12.25
C PRO A 52 0.90 -8.65 10.84
N VAL A 53 1.59 -9.10 9.80
CA VAL A 53 1.18 -8.99 8.39
C VAL A 53 0.14 -10.03 7.96
N ASN A 54 -0.36 -10.85 8.88
CA ASN A 54 -1.38 -11.83 8.55
C ASN A 54 -2.73 -11.15 8.29
N CYS A 55 -3.47 -11.68 7.33
CA CYS A 55 -4.73 -11.10 6.86
C CYS A 55 -5.87 -12.11 7.05
N PRO A 56 -6.90 -11.80 7.87
CA PRO A 56 -8.10 -12.60 7.95
C PRO A 56 -8.77 -12.71 6.58
N LEU A 57 -9.42 -13.84 6.31
CA LEU A 57 -10.11 -14.07 5.02
C LEU A 57 -11.14 -12.97 4.69
N ALA A 58 -11.80 -12.40 5.71
CA ALA A 58 -12.74 -11.30 5.52
C ALA A 58 -12.08 -10.05 4.91
N VAL A 59 -10.84 -9.73 5.30
CA VAL A 59 -10.08 -8.60 4.75
C VAL A 59 -9.61 -8.92 3.34
N THR A 60 -9.18 -10.16 3.09
CA THR A 60 -8.84 -10.65 1.74
C THR A 60 -10.02 -10.54 0.78
N ALA A 61 -11.20 -11.02 1.20
CA ALA A 61 -12.43 -10.90 0.43
C ALA A 61 -12.82 -9.44 0.20
N ALA A 62 -12.67 -8.56 1.20
CA ALA A 62 -12.93 -7.13 1.04
C ALA A 62 -12.02 -6.48 -0.01
N ALA A 63 -10.73 -6.83 -0.06
CA ALA A 63 -9.81 -6.36 -1.09
C ALA A 63 -10.21 -6.85 -2.50
N VAL A 64 -10.63 -8.10 -2.63
CA VAL A 64 -11.19 -8.65 -3.88
C VAL A 64 -12.42 -7.84 -4.32
N TYR A 65 -13.39 -7.67 -3.42
CA TYR A 65 -14.63 -6.95 -3.71
C TYR A 65 -14.37 -5.48 -4.06
N TYR A 66 -13.39 -4.83 -3.41
CA TYR A 66 -12.96 -3.49 -3.75
C TYR A 66 -12.48 -3.38 -5.20
N VAL A 67 -11.61 -4.29 -5.65
CA VAL A 67 -11.09 -4.30 -7.03
C VAL A 67 -12.22 -4.41 -8.04
N PHE A 68 -13.12 -5.38 -7.88
CA PHE A 68 -14.25 -5.54 -8.78
C PHE A 68 -15.24 -4.37 -8.68
N ARG A 69 -15.44 -3.79 -7.49
CA ARG A 69 -16.30 -2.61 -7.31
C ARG A 69 -15.75 -1.40 -8.08
N CYS A 70 -14.43 -1.22 -8.16
CA CYS A 70 -13.81 -0.16 -8.95
C CYS A 70 -14.05 -0.33 -10.45
N LEU A 71 -14.29 -1.56 -10.91
CA LEU A 71 -14.57 -1.86 -12.31
C LEU A 71 -16.04 -1.69 -12.70
N MET A 72 -16.95 -1.61 -11.73
CA MET A 72 -18.39 -1.46 -11.93
C MET A 72 -18.77 -0.03 -12.34
N PRO A 73 -19.94 0.16 -13.01
CA PRO A 73 -20.42 1.49 -13.38
C PRO A 73 -20.56 2.47 -12.21
N PRO A 74 -20.56 3.79 -12.50
CA PRO A 74 -21.00 4.79 -11.54
C PRO A 74 -22.41 4.44 -11.01
N HIS A 75 -22.63 4.68 -9.71
CA HIS A 75 -23.91 4.44 -9.03
C HIS A 75 -24.37 2.97 -8.88
N THR A 76 -23.51 1.98 -9.10
CA THR A 76 -23.83 0.59 -8.69
C THR A 76 -24.15 0.53 -7.19
N PRO A 77 -25.29 -0.06 -6.76
CA PRO A 77 -25.69 -0.17 -5.37
C PRO A 77 -24.62 -0.86 -4.51
N GLN A 78 -24.42 -0.36 -3.29
CA GLN A 78 -23.52 -0.97 -2.32
C GLN A 78 -24.28 -2.02 -1.50
N THR A 79 -24.48 -3.21 -2.07
CA THR A 79 -25.13 -4.35 -1.39
C THR A 79 -24.33 -5.62 -1.60
N SER A 80 -24.53 -6.66 -0.79
CA SER A 80 -23.80 -7.94 -0.97
C SER A 80 -24.16 -8.64 -2.29
N ALA A 81 -25.32 -8.33 -2.88
CA ALA A 81 -25.79 -8.97 -4.11
C ALA A 81 -24.83 -8.76 -5.30
N ILE A 82 -24.14 -7.61 -5.37
CA ILE A 82 -23.21 -7.31 -6.47
C ILE A 82 -21.92 -8.15 -6.44
N PHE A 83 -21.67 -8.86 -5.33
CA PHE A 83 -20.50 -9.72 -5.15
C PHE A 83 -20.84 -11.22 -5.20
N ARG A 84 -22.12 -11.59 -5.34
CA ARG A 84 -22.55 -13.00 -5.47
C ARG A 84 -21.82 -13.77 -6.57
N PRO A 85 -21.51 -13.19 -7.75
CA PRO A 85 -20.78 -13.91 -8.80
C PRO A 85 -19.28 -14.07 -8.55
N ILE A 86 -18.76 -13.64 -7.39
CA ILE A 86 -17.33 -13.66 -7.08
C ILE A 86 -17.07 -14.68 -5.97
N THR A 87 -16.38 -15.75 -6.33
CA THR A 87 -15.89 -16.77 -5.38
C THR A 87 -14.45 -16.48 -5.00
N VAL A 88 -14.14 -16.53 -3.71
CA VAL A 88 -12.78 -16.32 -3.18
C VAL A 88 -12.30 -17.58 -2.50
N HIS A 89 -11.15 -18.10 -2.94
CA HIS A 89 -10.48 -19.25 -2.38
C HIS A 89 -9.09 -18.85 -1.84
N ALA A 90 -8.78 -19.30 -0.63
CA ALA A 90 -7.47 -19.17 -0.01
C ALA A 90 -7.26 -20.29 1.00
N GLU A 91 -6.07 -20.88 1.02
CA GLU A 91 -5.72 -21.99 1.91
C GLU A 91 -5.73 -21.54 3.37
N GLN A 92 -6.42 -22.26 4.26
CA GLN A 92 -6.43 -21.94 5.69
C GLN A 92 -5.02 -21.98 6.29
N GLY A 93 -4.66 -20.96 7.07
CA GLY A 93 -3.31 -20.78 7.62
C GLY A 93 -2.30 -20.23 6.60
N SER A 94 -2.78 -19.73 5.45
CA SER A 94 -2.00 -18.85 4.58
C SER A 94 -2.02 -17.41 5.11
N LEU A 95 -1.07 -16.59 4.64
CA LEU A 95 -0.96 -15.17 4.96
C LEU A 95 -2.26 -14.40 4.68
N VAL A 96 -3.08 -14.86 3.72
CA VAL A 96 -4.34 -14.23 3.28
C VAL A 96 -5.60 -14.98 3.74
N HIS A 97 -5.44 -16.02 4.55
CA HIS A 97 -6.51 -16.71 5.27
C HIS A 97 -5.95 -17.17 6.62
N ALA A 98 -5.53 -16.17 7.39
CA ALA A 98 -4.85 -16.35 8.66
C ALA A 98 -5.72 -17.06 9.70
N SER A 99 -5.08 -17.86 10.54
CA SER A 99 -5.69 -18.50 11.70
C SER A 99 -6.13 -17.46 12.74
N PRO A 100 -7.13 -17.78 13.60
CA PRO A 100 -7.61 -16.85 14.63
C PRO A 100 -6.55 -16.41 15.65
N HIS A 101 -5.40 -17.09 15.72
CA HIS A 101 -4.33 -16.81 16.68
C HIS A 101 -3.19 -15.98 16.07
N ALA A 102 -3.19 -15.80 14.75
CA ALA A 102 -2.16 -15.02 14.05
C ALA A 102 -2.27 -13.53 14.40
N ALA A 103 -1.13 -12.83 14.42
CA ALA A 103 -1.11 -11.38 14.57
C ALA A 103 -1.54 -10.71 13.25
N VAL A 104 -2.59 -9.88 13.31
CA VAL A 104 -3.25 -9.34 12.09
C VAL A 104 -3.25 -7.82 11.98
N ALA A 105 -2.52 -7.11 12.85
CA ALA A 105 -2.56 -5.64 12.92
C ALA A 105 -2.14 -4.96 11.60
N ALA A 106 -1.24 -5.59 10.82
CA ALA A 106 -0.80 -5.12 9.53
C ALA A 106 -1.58 -5.74 8.34
N GLY A 107 -2.49 -6.68 8.57
CA GLY A 107 -3.26 -7.37 7.52
C GLY A 107 -4.17 -6.42 6.73
N ASN A 108 -4.94 -5.58 7.44
CA ASN A 108 -5.81 -4.59 6.79
C ASN A 108 -5.05 -3.41 6.19
N VAL A 109 -3.83 -3.14 6.64
CA VAL A 109 -3.07 -1.97 6.17
C VAL A 109 -2.09 -2.34 5.04
N GLU A 110 -1.21 -3.29 5.24
CA GLU A 110 -0.14 -3.59 4.26
C GLU A 110 -0.51 -4.77 3.36
N THR A 111 -1.01 -5.87 3.92
CA THR A 111 -1.32 -7.10 3.16
C THR A 111 -2.48 -6.88 2.21
N SER A 112 -3.52 -6.18 2.64
CA SER A 112 -4.66 -5.80 1.79
C SER A 112 -4.24 -4.95 0.58
N GLN A 113 -3.29 -4.02 0.74
CA GLN A 113 -2.73 -3.25 -0.38
C GLN A 113 -2.03 -4.16 -1.37
N ARG A 114 -1.25 -5.14 -0.88
CA ARG A 114 -0.58 -6.09 -1.76
C ARG A 114 -1.54 -7.04 -2.46
N ILE A 115 -2.64 -7.45 -1.81
CA ILE A 115 -3.72 -8.22 -2.42
C ILE A 115 -4.34 -7.42 -3.59
N VAL A 116 -4.61 -6.13 -3.39
CA VAL A 116 -5.09 -5.25 -4.48
C VAL A 116 -4.07 -5.17 -5.61
N ASP A 117 -2.78 -4.97 -5.30
CA ASP A 117 -1.72 -4.89 -6.31
C ASP A 117 -1.64 -6.16 -7.19
N VAL A 118 -1.76 -7.37 -6.60
CA VAL A 118 -1.70 -8.61 -7.38
C VAL A 118 -2.98 -8.85 -8.19
N LEU A 119 -4.15 -8.48 -7.66
CA LEU A 119 -5.41 -8.57 -8.39
C LEU A 119 -5.44 -7.65 -9.60
N LEU A 120 -4.99 -6.40 -9.43
CA LEU A 120 -4.87 -5.45 -10.52
C LEU A 120 -3.82 -5.93 -11.54
N GLY A 121 -2.67 -6.43 -11.09
CA GLY A 121 -1.66 -7.00 -11.99
C GLY A 121 -2.15 -8.19 -12.81
N ALA A 122 -3.02 -9.04 -12.24
CA ALA A 122 -3.68 -10.13 -12.97
C ALA A 122 -4.68 -9.57 -13.99
N LEU A 123 -5.59 -8.68 -13.57
CA LEU A 123 -6.61 -8.11 -14.44
C LEU A 123 -6.05 -7.21 -15.54
N ALA A 124 -4.88 -6.62 -15.34
CA ALA A 124 -4.19 -5.84 -16.35
C ALA A 124 -3.81 -6.68 -17.60
N GLN A 125 -3.68 -8.00 -17.47
CA GLN A 125 -3.46 -8.89 -18.61
C GLN A 125 -4.71 -9.05 -19.49
N ALA A 126 -5.90 -8.79 -18.93
CA ALA A 126 -7.19 -8.95 -19.61
C ALA A 126 -7.74 -7.62 -20.14
N ILE A 127 -7.61 -6.55 -19.35
CA ILE A 127 -8.18 -5.22 -19.58
C ILE A 127 -7.18 -4.10 -19.23
N PRO A 128 -5.98 -4.07 -19.84
CA PRO A 128 -4.89 -3.14 -19.48
C PRO A 128 -5.29 -1.66 -19.58
N GLU A 129 -6.25 -1.31 -20.42
CA GLU A 129 -6.77 0.05 -20.59
C GLU A 129 -7.65 0.52 -19.43
N ARG A 130 -8.13 -0.41 -18.61
CA ARG A 130 -8.99 -0.16 -17.46
C ARG A 130 -8.28 -0.24 -16.12
N ILE A 131 -7.04 -0.69 -16.10
CA ILE A 131 -6.25 -0.92 -14.90
C ILE A 131 -5.12 0.12 -14.84
N PRO A 132 -4.95 0.84 -13.71
CA PRO A 132 -3.79 1.68 -13.52
C PRO A 132 -2.52 0.82 -13.30
N ALA A 133 -1.35 1.43 -13.51
CA ALA A 133 -0.11 0.91 -12.94
C ALA A 133 -0.20 0.86 -11.40
N ALA A 134 0.77 0.23 -10.73
CA ALA A 134 0.75 0.11 -9.28
C ALA A 134 0.75 1.49 -8.61
N ALA A 135 -0.11 1.68 -7.61
CA ALA A 135 0.01 2.80 -6.69
C ALA A 135 1.13 2.55 -5.67
N GLN A 136 1.28 3.43 -4.69
CA GLN A 136 2.32 3.34 -3.66
C GLN A 136 2.39 2.01 -2.89
N GLY A 137 1.32 1.20 -2.88
CA GLY A 137 1.34 -0.18 -2.36
C GLY A 137 1.56 -0.31 -0.85
N THR A 138 1.26 0.75 -0.08
CA THR A 138 1.40 0.82 1.39
C THR A 138 0.48 1.90 1.96
N MET A 139 0.05 1.79 3.22
CA MET A 139 -0.63 2.89 3.92
C MET A 139 0.33 3.83 4.65
N ASN A 140 1.61 3.44 4.77
CA ASN A 140 2.63 4.17 5.53
C ASN A 140 2.14 4.54 6.93
N ASN A 141 1.80 3.52 7.70
CA ASN A 141 1.20 3.70 9.00
C ASN A 141 2.25 4.12 10.03
N VAL A 142 2.01 5.26 10.70
CA VAL A 142 2.89 5.83 11.71
C VAL A 142 2.12 6.04 13.01
N VAL A 143 2.59 5.40 14.07
CA VAL A 143 2.05 5.54 15.43
C VAL A 143 3.12 6.15 16.32
N PHE A 144 2.80 7.24 17.00
CA PHE A 144 3.57 7.73 18.14
C PHE A 144 2.77 7.52 19.41
N GLY A 145 3.42 7.16 20.51
CA GLY A 145 2.74 6.99 21.78
C GLY A 145 3.63 7.19 22.98
N ASP A 146 3.02 7.69 24.06
CA ASP A 146 3.64 7.74 25.38
C ASP A 146 3.71 6.32 25.98
N PRO A 147 4.88 5.86 26.46
CA PRO A 147 4.97 4.62 27.23
C PRO A 147 4.02 4.54 28.43
N ALA A 148 3.66 5.68 29.04
CA ALA A 148 2.72 5.75 30.15
C ALA A 148 1.24 5.69 29.70
N GLY A 149 0.95 5.73 28.39
CA GLY A 149 -0.39 5.60 27.84
C GLY A 149 -1.24 6.87 27.83
N ASN A 150 -0.66 8.05 28.11
CA ASN A 150 -1.40 9.31 28.19
C ASN A 150 -1.90 9.82 26.82
N TRP A 151 -1.18 9.48 25.75
CA TRP A 151 -1.55 9.89 24.39
C TRP A 151 -1.04 8.88 23.37
N VAL A 152 -1.80 8.78 22.27
CA VAL A 152 -1.44 8.03 21.07
C VAL A 152 -1.82 8.89 19.86
N TYR A 153 -0.87 9.06 18.95
CA TYR A 153 -1.08 9.68 17.65
C TYR A 153 -0.94 8.61 16.57
N TYR A 154 -1.90 8.57 15.64
CA TYR A 154 -2.00 7.59 14.57
C TYR A 154 -2.26 8.29 13.24
N GLU A 155 -1.39 8.10 12.26
CA GLU A 155 -1.56 8.65 10.92
C GLU A 155 -1.21 7.61 9.84
N THR A 156 -1.97 7.64 8.75
CA THR A 156 -1.64 6.95 7.49
C THR A 156 -1.24 8.00 6.47
N LEU A 157 -0.24 7.72 5.65
CA LEU A 157 0.31 8.70 4.72
C LEU A 157 0.01 8.35 3.27
N ALA A 158 -0.47 9.37 2.57
CA ALA A 158 -0.70 9.36 1.15
C ALA A 158 0.62 9.21 0.35
N GLY A 159 0.48 8.83 -0.92
CA GLY A 159 1.61 8.69 -1.84
C GLY A 159 1.16 8.77 -3.29
N GLY A 160 1.94 8.15 -4.18
CA GLY A 160 1.66 8.21 -5.60
C GLY A 160 0.61 7.18 -6.05
N MET A 161 -0.39 7.64 -6.80
CA MET A 161 -1.28 6.77 -7.57
C MET A 161 -0.59 6.34 -8.87
N GLY A 162 -0.85 5.13 -9.38
CA GLY A 162 -0.33 4.71 -10.68
C GLY A 162 -0.91 5.51 -11.84
N GLY A 163 -0.10 5.75 -12.87
CA GLY A 163 -0.58 6.25 -14.15
C GLY A 163 -1.55 5.26 -14.80
N HIS A 164 -2.42 5.74 -15.70
CA HIS A 164 -3.39 4.88 -16.38
C HIS A 164 -3.68 5.36 -17.80
N ALA A 165 -4.33 4.55 -18.63
CA ALA A 165 -4.58 4.85 -20.04
C ALA A 165 -5.29 6.19 -20.33
N ARG A 166 -5.93 6.80 -19.32
CA ARG A 166 -6.70 8.05 -19.46
C ARG A 166 -5.99 9.27 -18.85
N GLY A 167 -4.84 9.11 -18.20
CA GLY A 167 -4.16 10.23 -17.57
C GLY A 167 -3.07 9.84 -16.55
N PRO A 168 -2.30 10.84 -16.08
CA PRO A 168 -1.28 10.62 -15.06
C PRO A 168 -1.91 10.27 -13.71
N GLY A 169 -1.13 9.59 -12.88
CA GLY A 169 -1.51 9.31 -11.50
C GLY A 169 -1.57 10.57 -10.65
N LEU A 170 -2.50 10.61 -9.70
CA LEU A 170 -2.58 11.67 -8.71
C LEU A 170 -1.43 11.58 -7.70
N SER A 171 -0.91 12.73 -7.31
CA SER A 171 0.21 12.86 -6.37
C SER A 171 -0.27 13.07 -4.95
N ALA A 172 0.42 12.46 -3.98
CA ALA A 172 0.15 12.59 -2.54
C ALA A 172 -1.33 12.36 -2.17
N VAL A 173 -1.94 11.31 -2.74
CA VAL A 173 -3.32 10.88 -2.42
C VAL A 173 -3.34 9.52 -1.73
N GLN A 174 -4.35 9.30 -0.89
CA GLN A 174 -4.62 7.96 -0.37
C GLN A 174 -5.09 7.06 -1.51
N CYS A 175 -4.53 5.87 -1.59
CA CYS A 175 -4.78 4.93 -2.67
C CYS A 175 -5.35 3.62 -2.13
N HIS A 176 -6.30 3.06 -2.88
CA HIS A 176 -6.86 1.73 -2.66
C HIS A 176 -7.42 1.51 -1.25
N MET A 177 -6.78 0.67 -0.45
CA MET A 177 -7.31 0.26 0.85
C MET A 177 -7.25 1.37 1.91
N THR A 178 -6.80 2.57 1.56
CA THR A 178 -6.75 3.74 2.46
C THR A 178 -7.76 4.81 2.04
N ASN A 179 -8.57 5.29 3.00
CA ASN A 179 -9.58 6.33 2.80
C ASN A 179 -9.67 7.28 4.01
N THR A 180 -8.52 7.81 4.42
CA THR A 180 -8.40 8.74 5.56
C THR A 180 -8.17 10.17 5.05
N ARG A 181 -8.67 11.16 5.79
CA ARG A 181 -8.26 12.55 5.59
C ARG A 181 -6.89 12.76 6.21
N ASN A 182 -6.12 13.70 5.67
CA ASN A 182 -4.84 14.10 6.27
C ASN A 182 -5.05 14.76 7.64
N SER A 183 -4.09 14.58 8.56
CA SER A 183 -4.14 15.27 9.85
C SER A 183 -3.70 16.72 9.69
N SER A 184 -4.53 17.67 10.14
CA SER A 184 -4.15 19.09 10.16
C SER A 184 -2.92 19.29 11.03
N ILE A 185 -1.93 20.04 10.52
CA ILE A 185 -0.71 20.37 11.25
C ILE A 185 -1.05 21.03 12.59
N GLU A 186 -1.92 22.02 12.57
CA GLU A 186 -2.32 22.79 13.77
C GLU A 186 -2.92 21.88 14.85
N ILE A 187 -3.77 20.93 14.45
CA ILE A 187 -4.39 19.99 15.39
C ILE A 187 -3.34 19.04 15.96
N VAL A 188 -2.41 18.55 15.14
CA VAL A 188 -1.33 17.65 15.61
C VAL A 188 -0.45 18.36 16.63
N GLU A 189 0.01 19.58 16.32
CA GLU A 189 0.92 20.32 17.20
C GLU A 189 0.26 20.86 18.46
N MET A 190 -1.07 21.04 18.44
CA MET A 190 -1.84 21.48 19.61
C MET A 190 -2.06 20.36 20.62
N HIS A 191 -2.24 19.11 20.16
CA HIS A 191 -2.68 18.01 21.03
C HIS A 191 -1.58 17.00 21.36
N TYR A 192 -0.50 16.98 20.59
CA TYR A 192 0.58 16.00 20.77
C TYR A 192 1.93 16.70 20.93
N PRO A 193 2.89 16.10 21.66
CA PRO A 193 4.25 16.62 21.77
C PRO A 193 5.05 16.34 20.49
N LEU A 194 4.51 16.76 19.35
CA LEU A 194 5.06 16.56 18.01
C LEU A 194 5.04 17.91 17.28
N ARG A 195 6.07 18.17 16.47
CA ARG A 195 6.11 19.30 15.54
C ARG A 195 6.28 18.80 14.13
N ILE A 196 5.51 19.32 13.19
CA ILE A 196 5.67 19.00 11.77
C ILE A 196 6.78 19.87 11.19
N GLU A 197 7.89 19.23 10.85
CA GLU A 197 9.05 19.90 10.25
C GLU A 197 8.93 20.02 8.74
N ARG A 198 8.26 19.05 8.10
CA ARG A 198 8.05 19.04 6.66
C ARG A 198 6.77 18.29 6.29
N TYR A 199 6.03 18.86 5.36
CA TYR A 199 4.92 18.21 4.68
C TYR A 199 4.87 18.70 3.23
N ALA A 200 5.35 17.88 2.30
CA ALA A 200 5.55 18.30 0.91
C ALA A 200 5.42 17.13 -0.06
N ILE A 201 5.13 17.41 -1.32
CA ILE A 201 5.21 16.42 -2.39
C ILE A 201 6.67 15.98 -2.59
N ARG A 202 6.91 14.68 -2.77
CA ARG A 202 8.21 14.07 -3.03
C ARG A 202 8.49 14.08 -4.54
N GLN A 203 8.90 15.22 -5.07
CA GLN A 203 9.13 15.42 -6.51
C GLN A 203 10.10 14.38 -7.12
N GLY A 204 9.77 13.89 -8.32
CA GLY A 204 10.58 12.94 -9.10
C GLY A 204 10.46 11.48 -8.66
N SER A 205 9.59 11.18 -7.71
CA SER A 205 9.28 9.84 -7.22
C SER A 205 8.33 9.03 -8.10
N GLY A 206 7.49 9.69 -8.91
CA GLY A 206 6.59 9.03 -9.84
C GLY A 206 7.33 8.31 -10.97
N GLY A 207 6.85 7.13 -11.35
CA GLY A 207 7.41 6.36 -12.47
C GLY A 207 7.13 7.03 -13.81
N ALA A 208 8.13 7.07 -14.69
CA ALA A 208 7.97 7.64 -16.02
C ALA A 208 7.07 6.76 -16.91
N GLY A 209 6.37 7.38 -17.84
CA GLY A 209 5.54 6.69 -18.83
C GLY A 209 4.92 7.70 -19.79
N GLN A 210 4.12 7.24 -20.75
CA GLN A 210 3.25 8.14 -21.50
C GLN A 210 2.33 8.91 -20.55
N GLN A 211 1.88 8.23 -19.49
CA GLN A 211 1.18 8.79 -18.35
C GLN A 211 2.01 8.50 -17.10
N ALA A 212 2.58 9.55 -16.51
CA ALA A 212 3.44 9.41 -15.34
C ALA A 212 2.66 8.88 -14.13
N GLY A 213 3.34 8.12 -13.27
CA GLY A 213 2.86 7.83 -11.93
C GLY A 213 2.85 9.09 -11.07
N GLY A 214 1.94 9.14 -10.11
CA GLY A 214 1.86 10.23 -9.15
C GLY A 214 3.05 10.27 -8.21
N GLU A 215 3.33 11.45 -7.69
CA GLU A 215 4.40 11.67 -6.73
C GLU A 215 3.99 11.22 -5.32
N GLY A 216 4.96 10.72 -4.55
CA GLY A 216 4.84 10.44 -3.14
C GLY A 216 4.84 11.71 -2.28
N LEU A 217 5.02 11.52 -0.98
CA LEU A 217 4.97 12.54 0.04
C LEU A 217 6.23 12.50 0.92
N VAL A 218 6.73 13.65 1.33
CA VAL A 218 7.66 13.80 2.44
C VAL A 218 6.89 14.31 3.65
N ARG A 219 6.84 13.52 4.71
CA ARG A 219 6.24 13.86 6.00
C ARG A 219 7.28 13.72 7.09
N GLU A 220 7.43 14.74 7.91
CA GLU A 220 8.47 14.76 8.93
C GLU A 220 7.98 15.35 10.25
N TRP A 221 8.26 14.63 11.33
CA TRP A 221 7.96 15.01 12.70
C TRP A 221 9.24 15.19 13.49
N ARG A 222 9.31 16.26 14.29
CA ARG A 222 10.21 16.36 15.44
C ARG A 222 9.42 16.03 16.70
N VAL A 223 9.96 15.15 17.52
CA VAL A 223 9.39 14.79 18.82
C VAL A 223 9.78 15.83 19.86
N LEU A 224 8.85 16.24 20.73
CA LEU A 224 9.07 17.28 21.76
C LEU A 224 9.14 16.71 23.19
N ALA A 225 8.80 15.44 23.39
CA ALA A 225 8.92 14.72 24.66
C ALA A 225 9.23 13.23 24.40
N PRO A 226 9.92 12.51 25.30
CA PRO A 226 10.22 11.11 25.10
C PRO A 226 8.97 10.28 24.74
N CYS A 227 9.07 9.44 23.71
CA CYS A 227 7.96 8.61 23.24
C CYS A 227 8.46 7.35 22.50
N HIS A 228 7.55 6.46 22.15
CA HIS A 228 7.80 5.42 21.15
C HIS A 228 7.24 5.85 19.80
N VAL A 229 7.90 5.41 18.72
CA VAL A 229 7.34 5.41 17.37
C VAL A 229 7.33 3.98 16.84
N SER A 230 6.23 3.61 16.18
CA SER A 230 6.09 2.38 15.42
C SER A 230 5.65 2.71 14.01
N VAL A 231 6.36 2.18 13.03
CA VAL A 231 6.04 2.33 11.62
C VAL A 231 5.73 0.96 11.03
N LEU A 232 4.58 0.85 10.36
CA LEU A 232 4.23 -0.28 9.51
C LEU A 232 4.10 0.24 8.08
N SER A 233 4.98 -0.25 7.21
CA SER A 233 5.04 0.24 5.84
C SER A 233 5.66 -0.80 4.90
N GLU A 234 5.49 -0.58 3.59
CA GLU A 234 5.92 -1.47 2.50
C GLU A 234 6.55 -0.68 1.34
N ARG A 235 7.16 -1.37 0.38
CA ARG A 235 7.85 -0.75 -0.77
C ARG A 235 9.06 0.11 -0.38
N ARG A 236 9.88 -0.35 0.58
CA ARG A 236 11.20 0.25 0.90
C ARG A 236 12.33 -0.49 0.20
N ALA A 237 12.25 -1.82 0.13
CA ALA A 237 13.15 -2.67 -0.63
C ALA A 237 12.66 -2.98 -2.06
N SER A 238 11.38 -2.71 -2.35
CA SER A 238 10.77 -2.91 -3.67
C SER A 238 10.04 -1.64 -4.14
N ALA A 239 9.89 -1.50 -5.46
CA ALA A 239 9.26 -0.33 -6.07
C ALA A 239 7.90 -0.71 -6.69
N PRO A 240 6.89 0.19 -6.66
CA PRO A 240 5.65 0.02 -7.40
C PRO A 240 5.91 -0.20 -8.90
N TYR A 241 5.30 -1.23 -9.47
CA TYR A 241 5.49 -1.60 -10.87
C TYR A 241 4.80 -0.63 -11.84
N GLY A 242 5.43 -0.39 -13.00
CA GLY A 242 4.78 0.27 -14.13
C GLY A 242 3.94 -0.71 -14.95
N LEU A 243 3.12 -0.20 -15.87
CA LEU A 243 2.23 -0.99 -16.73
C LEU A 243 2.33 -0.55 -18.20
N GLU A 244 2.06 -1.46 -19.16
CA GLU A 244 2.16 -1.19 -20.61
C GLU A 244 3.50 -0.55 -21.04
N GLY A 245 4.60 -0.97 -20.41
CA GLY A 245 5.94 -0.44 -20.68
C GLY A 245 6.30 0.87 -19.96
N GLY A 246 5.46 1.34 -19.05
CA GLY A 246 5.82 2.38 -18.09
C GLY A 246 6.86 1.92 -17.08
N GLU A 247 7.62 2.87 -16.54
CA GLU A 247 8.67 2.63 -15.55
C GLU A 247 8.12 2.51 -14.13
N ARG A 248 8.92 1.92 -13.24
CA ARG A 248 8.58 1.78 -11.83
C ARG A 248 8.61 3.13 -11.13
N GLY A 249 7.75 3.30 -10.13
CA GLY A 249 7.88 4.41 -9.18
C GLY A 249 9.13 4.26 -8.31
N GLN A 250 9.52 5.32 -7.61
CA GLN A 250 10.57 5.20 -6.60
C GLN A 250 10.04 4.53 -5.33
N ALA A 251 10.89 3.70 -4.71
CA ALA A 251 10.64 3.14 -3.39
C ALA A 251 10.58 4.23 -2.31
N GLY A 252 9.81 3.96 -1.25
CA GLY A 252 9.74 4.81 -0.07
C GLY A 252 10.97 4.67 0.82
N ARG A 253 11.13 5.60 1.77
CA ARG A 253 12.25 5.61 2.73
C ARG A 253 11.75 6.04 4.10
N ASN A 254 12.22 5.33 5.12
CA ASN A 254 12.05 5.73 6.52
C ASN A 254 13.42 6.20 7.03
N LEU A 255 13.51 7.44 7.51
CA LEU A 255 14.75 8.04 7.99
C LEU A 255 14.53 8.56 9.41
N LEU A 256 15.41 8.16 10.33
CA LEU A 256 15.41 8.64 11.70
C LEU A 256 16.64 9.50 11.95
N TRP A 257 16.45 10.73 12.41
CA TRP A 257 17.51 11.58 12.91
C TRP A 257 17.56 11.51 14.43
N GLN A 258 18.75 11.26 14.97
CA GLN A 258 19.00 11.34 16.40
C GLN A 258 20.23 12.20 16.69
N GLN A 259 20.21 12.92 17.81
CA GLN A 259 21.34 13.72 18.24
C GLN A 259 22.60 12.84 18.37
N GLY A 260 23.72 13.32 17.83
CA GLY A 260 25.00 12.60 17.82
C GLY A 260 25.13 11.46 16.79
N LYS A 261 24.01 11.02 16.18
CA LYS A 261 24.00 9.96 15.15
C LYS A 261 23.68 10.46 13.74
N GLY A 262 22.98 11.60 13.62
CA GLY A 262 22.51 12.11 12.33
C GLY A 262 21.37 11.26 11.76
N TRP A 263 21.13 11.41 10.44
CA TRP A 263 20.09 10.66 9.73
C TRP A 263 20.51 9.21 9.47
N GLN A 264 19.66 8.28 9.84
CA GLN A 264 19.86 6.84 9.66
C GLN A 264 18.65 6.21 8.95
N PRO A 265 18.85 5.38 7.92
CA PRO A 265 17.77 4.61 7.34
C PRO A 265 17.21 3.62 8.36
N GLN A 266 15.89 3.42 8.32
CA GLN A 266 15.18 2.39 9.07
C GLN A 266 14.53 1.40 8.11
N ALA A 267 14.24 0.21 8.61
CA ALA A 267 13.49 -0.81 7.88
C ALA A 267 12.05 -0.33 7.55
N ALA A 268 11.35 -1.07 6.70
CA ALA A 268 9.96 -0.81 6.37
C ALA A 268 9.04 -0.93 7.59
N LYS A 269 9.36 -1.86 8.49
CA LYS A 269 8.65 -2.06 9.76
C LYS A 269 9.64 -1.95 10.90
N PHE A 270 9.35 -1.06 11.85
CA PHE A 270 10.21 -0.91 13.02
C PHE A 270 9.51 -0.19 14.17
N THR A 271 10.05 -0.39 15.37
CA THR A 271 9.71 0.38 16.56
C THR A 271 10.99 0.96 17.18
N ARG A 272 10.95 2.22 17.63
CA ARG A 272 12.06 2.89 18.33
C ARG A 272 11.56 3.75 19.48
N ALA A 273 12.36 3.81 20.54
CA ALA A 273 12.27 4.88 21.53
C ALA A 273 12.95 6.14 21.00
N LEU A 274 12.27 7.27 21.17
CA LEU A 274 12.71 8.59 20.73
C LEU A 274 12.85 9.51 21.93
N GLN A 275 13.81 10.42 21.84
CA GLN A 275 13.99 11.50 22.80
C GLN A 275 13.47 12.82 22.23
N ALA A 276 13.23 13.80 23.10
CA ALA A 276 12.90 15.15 22.66
C ALA A 276 14.01 15.69 21.74
N GLY A 277 13.61 16.20 20.58
CA GLY A 277 14.52 16.67 19.52
C GLY A 277 14.75 15.67 18.39
N ASP A 278 14.55 14.36 18.61
CA ASP A 278 14.66 13.36 17.55
C ASP A 278 13.63 13.60 16.44
N ARG A 279 13.95 13.20 15.20
CA ARG A 279 13.07 13.43 14.04
C ARG A 279 12.83 12.15 13.25
N LEU A 280 11.59 11.88 12.89
CA LEU A 280 11.23 10.86 11.92
C LEU A 280 10.83 11.55 10.61
N ARG A 281 11.46 11.16 9.50
CA ARG A 281 11.03 11.49 8.14
C ARG A 281 10.56 10.22 7.44
N VAL A 282 9.35 10.26 6.93
CA VAL A 282 8.81 9.25 6.01
C VAL A 282 8.70 9.88 4.62
N GLU A 283 9.40 9.27 3.67
CA GLU A 283 9.27 9.53 2.24
C GLU A 283 8.43 8.40 1.65
N THR A 284 7.18 8.67 1.25
CA THR A 284 6.29 7.64 0.72
C THR A 284 6.64 7.30 -0.74
N PRO A 285 6.31 6.07 -1.21
CA PRO A 285 6.57 5.67 -2.58
C PRO A 285 5.78 6.53 -3.60
N GLY A 286 6.33 6.66 -4.80
CA GLY A 286 5.58 7.16 -5.96
C GLY A 286 4.71 6.06 -6.58
N GLY A 287 3.89 6.40 -7.58
CA GLY A 287 3.15 5.42 -8.39
C GLY A 287 3.98 4.95 -9.59
N GLY A 288 3.67 3.78 -10.14
CA GLY A 288 4.21 3.33 -11.42
C GLY A 288 3.68 4.15 -12.59
N GLY A 289 4.48 4.28 -13.64
CA GLY A 289 4.07 4.89 -14.90
C GLY A 289 3.27 3.94 -15.79
N TYR A 290 2.50 4.51 -16.71
CA TYR A 290 1.71 3.78 -17.70
C TYR A 290 2.12 4.14 -19.13
N GLY A 291 2.29 3.12 -19.97
CA GLY A 291 2.70 3.31 -21.36
C GLY A 291 4.19 3.64 -21.48
N LYS A 292 4.84 3.19 -22.56
CA LYS A 292 6.24 3.51 -22.83
C LYS A 292 6.42 5.02 -23.03
N ALA A 293 7.33 5.64 -22.28
CA ALA A 293 7.67 7.04 -22.47
C ALA A 293 8.22 7.27 -23.89
N SER A 294 7.71 8.27 -24.60
CA SER A 294 8.36 8.77 -25.81
C SER A 294 9.70 9.37 -25.40
N ARG A 295 10.81 8.85 -25.94
CA ARG A 295 12.14 9.42 -25.66
C ARG A 295 12.09 10.92 -25.98
N CYS A 296 12.33 11.77 -24.98
CA CYS A 296 12.72 13.15 -25.26
C CYS A 296 14.04 13.07 -26.03
N THR A 297 14.00 13.40 -27.31
CA THR A 297 15.22 13.78 -28.03
C THR A 297 15.61 15.14 -27.45
N SER A 298 16.61 15.12 -26.57
CA SER A 298 17.32 16.32 -26.12
C SER A 298 18.06 16.96 -27.29
#